data_AF-A0A9E5LQE4-F1
#
_entry.id   AF-A0A9E5LQE4-F1
#
_cell.length_a   1.000
_cell.length_b   1.000
_cell.length_c   1.000
_cell.angle_alpha   90.00
_cell.angle_beta   90.00
_cell.angle_gamma   90.00
#
_symmetry.space_group_name_H-M   'P 1'
#
loop_
_entity.id
_entity.type
_entity.pdbx_description
1 polymer ?
#
loop_
_entity_poly.entity_id
_entity_poly.type
_entity_poly.pdbx_seq_one_letter_code
_entity_poly.pdbx_strand_id
1 'polypeptide(L)'
;AIHPFYTATMREFDAAGRPSIGSAPVGYEGTASWLESVGDVFGVSKSKVSKAKNAILPNIKSSLKDHKLKGRITVSGYEGSELIVARLLSESGIDVPYVGTACPRTQMAEQDAEWLESKGAVVKFRASLEDDISAAEAFEPDLAIGTTPLVQHFKQKGKSALYFTNLVSARPLMGQAGAGSFNQLINGVLNNSDKMQSLQNFFEGVGSDDTSGVWEKEPNVRPDFRAQNQKKLEKAARAAKAQEMI
;
A
#
# COMPACT_ATOMS: atom_id res chain seq x y z
N ALA A 1 -0.02 -2.32 21.15
CA ALA A 1 -1.22 -1.56 20.82
C ALA A 1 -1.51 -1.73 19.34
N ILE A 2 -2.78 -1.68 18.98
CA ILE A 2 -3.27 -1.85 17.61
C ILE A 2 -2.70 -0.78 16.65
N HIS A 3 -2.28 0.37 17.18
CA HIS A 3 -1.86 1.52 16.38
C HIS A 3 -0.52 2.10 16.86
N PRO A 4 0.41 2.43 15.94
CA PRO A 4 1.72 3.00 16.29
C PRO A 4 1.65 4.41 16.89
N PHE A 5 0.51 5.10 16.80
CA PHE A 5 0.33 6.44 17.38
C PHE A 5 -0.02 6.43 18.87
N TYR A 6 -0.27 5.28 19.47
CA TYR A 6 -0.59 5.17 20.90
C TYR A 6 0.64 5.13 21.80
N THR A 7 1.81 5.60 21.37
CA THR A 7 3.05 5.55 22.17
C THR A 7 2.93 6.31 23.49
N ALA A 8 2.34 7.50 23.49
CA ALA A 8 2.08 8.25 24.72
C ALA A 8 1.11 7.49 25.65
N THR A 9 0.00 6.99 25.09
CA THR A 9 -0.97 6.18 25.84
C THR A 9 -0.34 4.93 26.45
N MET A 10 0.47 4.20 25.68
CA MET A 10 1.16 3.00 26.16
C MET A 10 2.11 3.32 27.31
N ARG A 11 2.82 4.45 27.27
CA ARG A 11 3.68 4.87 28.39
C ARG A 11 2.88 5.06 29.69
N GLU A 12 1.67 5.60 29.62
CA GLU A 12 0.80 5.73 30.80
C GLU A 12 0.33 4.37 31.32
N PHE A 13 -0.01 3.44 30.43
CA PHE A 13 -0.35 2.06 30.81
C PHE A 13 0.84 1.34 31.45
N ASP A 14 2.04 1.45 30.86
CA ASP A 14 3.26 0.85 31.39
C ASP A 14 3.62 1.42 32.76
N ALA A 15 3.52 2.74 32.94
CA ALA A 15 3.72 3.40 34.24
C ALA A 15 2.73 2.91 35.31
N ALA A 16 1.50 2.56 34.90
CA ALA A 16 0.48 1.96 35.76
C ALA A 16 0.63 0.43 35.92
N GLY A 17 1.70 -0.18 35.39
CA GLY A 17 1.92 -1.63 35.44
C GLY A 17 0.91 -2.44 34.62
N ARG A 18 0.35 -1.84 33.56
CA ARG A 18 -0.63 -2.46 32.67
C ARG A 18 0.03 -2.79 31.33
N PRO A 19 0.23 -4.09 31.00
CA PRO A 19 0.94 -4.46 29.79
C PRO A 19 0.13 -4.17 28.52
N SER A 20 0.84 -3.80 27.46
CA SER A 20 0.29 -3.60 26.11
C SER A 20 0.63 -4.77 25.19
N ILE A 21 -0.31 -5.18 24.33
CA ILE A 21 -0.12 -6.24 23.34
C ILE A 21 -0.02 -5.64 21.93
N GLY A 22 1.01 -6.00 21.17
CA GLY A 22 1.24 -5.57 19.78
C GLY A 22 0.29 -6.19 18.75
N SER A 23 0.44 -5.81 17.48
CA SER A 23 -0.39 -6.28 16.36
C SER A 23 -1.90 -6.10 16.58
N ALA A 24 -2.72 -6.80 15.80
CA ALA A 24 -4.17 -6.77 15.82
C ALA A 24 -4.79 -8.11 15.37
N PRO A 25 -6.05 -8.42 15.76
CA PRO A 25 -6.75 -9.64 15.31
C PRO A 25 -7.29 -9.49 13.88
N VAL A 26 -6.38 -9.40 12.93
CA VAL A 26 -6.63 -9.27 11.48
C VAL A 26 -6.03 -10.49 10.78
N GLY A 27 -6.76 -11.08 9.82
CA GLY A 27 -6.35 -12.34 9.19
C GLY A 27 -6.50 -13.57 10.10
N TYR A 28 -6.16 -14.74 9.60
CA TYR A 28 -6.22 -16.00 10.34
C TYR A 28 -5.03 -16.11 11.31
N GLU A 29 -3.81 -15.96 10.81
CA GLU A 29 -2.59 -16.06 11.60
C GLU A 29 -2.45 -14.89 12.57
N GLY A 30 -2.76 -13.66 12.13
CA GLY A 30 -2.77 -12.49 13.02
C GLY A 30 -3.76 -12.65 14.17
N THR A 31 -5.00 -13.06 13.89
CA THR A 31 -5.99 -13.36 14.95
C THR A 31 -5.55 -14.49 15.87
N ALA A 32 -5.02 -15.58 15.33
CA ALA A 32 -4.57 -16.72 16.11
C ALA A 32 -3.44 -16.34 17.07
N SER A 33 -2.45 -15.60 16.60
CA SER A 33 -1.34 -15.15 17.42
C SER A 33 -1.75 -14.10 18.44
N TRP A 34 -2.63 -13.17 18.07
CA TRP A 34 -3.10 -12.15 18.99
C TRP A 34 -3.85 -12.76 20.19
N LEU A 35 -4.68 -13.79 19.95
CA LEU A 35 -5.36 -14.53 21.01
C LEU A 35 -4.39 -15.30 21.94
N GLU A 36 -3.31 -15.86 21.40
CA GLU A 36 -2.25 -16.48 22.21
C GLU A 36 -1.54 -15.44 23.07
N SER A 37 -1.16 -14.29 22.50
CA SER A 37 -0.51 -13.20 23.24
C SER A 37 -1.39 -12.68 24.39
N VAL A 38 -2.70 -12.57 24.19
CA VAL A 38 -3.65 -12.25 25.28
C VAL A 38 -3.61 -13.32 26.37
N GLY A 39 -3.55 -14.60 25.97
CA GLY A 39 -3.41 -15.72 26.88
C GLY A 39 -2.19 -15.63 27.77
N ASP A 40 -1.03 -15.43 27.15
CA ASP A 40 0.26 -15.39 27.82
C ASP A 40 0.39 -14.16 28.73
N VAL A 41 0.00 -12.97 28.25
CA VAL A 41 0.16 -11.71 29.00
C VAL A 41 -0.77 -11.62 30.20
N PHE A 42 -2.00 -12.12 30.09
CA PHE A 42 -3.01 -12.00 31.16
C PHE A 42 -3.26 -13.30 31.92
N GLY A 43 -2.46 -14.34 31.68
CA GLY A 43 -2.58 -15.63 32.38
C GLY A 43 -3.90 -16.37 32.11
N VAL A 44 -4.49 -16.18 30.91
CA VAL A 44 -5.71 -16.91 30.53
C VAL A 44 -5.33 -18.35 30.18
N SER A 45 -6.07 -19.32 30.72
CA SER A 45 -5.73 -20.73 30.52
C SER A 45 -5.76 -21.13 29.04
N LYS A 46 -4.81 -22.00 28.64
CA LYS A 46 -4.72 -22.53 27.27
C LYS A 46 -6.04 -23.12 26.77
N SER A 47 -6.82 -23.76 27.65
CA SER A 47 -8.15 -24.29 27.30
C SER A 47 -9.12 -23.19 26.84
N LYS A 48 -9.15 -22.04 27.53
CA LYS A 48 -9.99 -20.90 27.15
C LYS A 48 -9.52 -20.25 25.84
N VAL A 49 -8.21 -20.08 25.67
CA VAL A 49 -7.62 -19.55 24.42
C VAL A 49 -7.94 -20.48 23.24
N SER A 50 -7.73 -21.79 23.38
CA SER A 50 -8.08 -22.78 22.36
C SER A 50 -9.58 -22.76 22.02
N LYS A 51 -10.45 -22.63 23.03
CA LYS A 51 -11.89 -22.50 22.80
C LYS A 51 -12.24 -21.25 21.99
N ALA A 52 -11.61 -20.10 22.30
CA ALA A 52 -11.80 -18.86 21.54
C ALA A 52 -11.30 -18.98 20.10
N LYS A 53 -10.09 -19.54 19.90
CA LYS A 53 -9.52 -19.81 18.58
C LYS A 53 -10.44 -20.72 17.74
N ASN A 54 -10.92 -21.82 18.32
CA ASN A 54 -11.82 -22.76 17.64
C ASN A 54 -13.17 -22.14 17.28
N ALA A 55 -13.63 -21.13 18.01
CA ALA A 55 -14.89 -20.45 17.73
C ALA A 55 -14.80 -19.48 16.54
N ILE A 56 -13.65 -18.84 16.32
CA ILE A 56 -13.53 -17.74 15.33
C ILE A 56 -12.68 -18.09 14.10
N LEU A 57 -11.59 -18.84 14.28
CA LEU A 57 -10.61 -19.09 13.23
C LEU A 57 -11.16 -19.88 12.03
N PRO A 58 -12.04 -20.90 12.20
CA PRO A 58 -12.59 -21.63 11.05
C PRO A 58 -13.33 -20.72 10.06
N ASN A 59 -14.09 -19.76 10.58
CA ASN A 59 -14.87 -18.83 9.77
C ASN A 59 -13.99 -17.85 9.00
N ILE A 60 -12.93 -17.34 9.63
CA ILE A 60 -11.93 -16.49 8.96
C ILE A 60 -11.24 -17.28 7.84
N LYS A 61 -10.83 -18.53 8.14
CA LYS A 61 -10.18 -19.41 7.16
C LYS A 61 -11.08 -19.68 5.94
N SER A 62 -12.37 -19.94 6.17
CA SER A 62 -13.34 -20.10 5.08
C SER A 62 -13.42 -18.82 4.26
N SER A 63 -13.60 -17.67 4.90
CA SER A 63 -13.76 -16.38 4.21
C SER A 63 -12.56 -16.04 3.31
N LEU A 64 -11.34 -16.26 3.80
CA LEU A 64 -10.11 -16.07 3.02
C LEU A 64 -10.02 -17.03 1.82
N LYS A 65 -10.48 -18.28 1.99
CA LYS A 65 -10.51 -19.28 0.92
C LYS A 65 -11.54 -18.95 -0.15
N ASP A 66 -12.72 -18.51 0.26
CA ASP A 66 -13.86 -18.21 -0.63
C ASP A 66 -13.58 -16.97 -1.48
N HIS A 67 -12.75 -16.04 -0.98
CA HIS A 67 -12.35 -14.81 -1.67
C HIS A 67 -10.84 -14.78 -1.88
N LYS A 68 -10.27 -15.91 -2.33
CA LYS A 68 -8.84 -15.99 -2.59
C LYS A 68 -8.43 -15.00 -3.67
N LEU A 69 -7.42 -14.21 -3.36
CA LEU A 69 -6.82 -13.25 -4.26
C LEU A 69 -5.60 -13.86 -4.96
N LYS A 70 -5.23 -13.28 -6.09
CA LYS A 70 -4.00 -13.55 -6.82
C LYS A 70 -3.47 -12.25 -7.39
N GLY A 71 -2.16 -12.15 -7.47
CA GLY A 71 -1.47 -10.98 -7.99
C GLY A 71 -0.44 -10.47 -7.00
N ARG A 72 0.24 -9.39 -7.39
CA ARG A 72 1.27 -8.70 -6.64
C ARG A 72 0.80 -7.31 -6.24
N ILE A 73 0.97 -6.97 -4.96
CA ILE A 73 0.57 -5.67 -4.42
C ILE A 73 1.68 -5.09 -3.58
N THR A 74 2.10 -3.86 -3.88
CA THR A 74 2.91 -3.05 -2.94
C THR A 74 1.99 -2.25 -2.06
N VAL A 75 2.30 -2.17 -0.77
CA VAL A 75 1.51 -1.43 0.22
C VAL A 75 2.36 -0.31 0.79
N SER A 76 1.84 0.92 0.78
CA SER A 76 2.44 2.00 1.54
C SER A 76 1.41 2.95 2.16
N GLY A 77 1.84 3.82 3.08
CA GLY A 77 0.94 4.73 3.77
C GLY A 77 1.57 5.49 4.92
N TYR A 78 0.72 6.21 5.65
CA TYR A 78 1.08 6.96 6.85
C TYR A 78 0.08 6.76 7.99
N GLU A 79 -0.86 5.82 7.84
CA GLU A 79 -1.93 5.56 8.79
C GLU A 79 -1.45 4.63 9.91
N GLY A 80 -0.44 3.80 9.71
CA GLY A 80 0.07 2.91 10.77
C GLY A 80 -0.59 1.53 10.82
N SER A 81 -1.52 1.26 9.91
CA SER A 81 -2.14 -0.05 9.70
C SER A 81 -1.59 -0.79 8.47
N GLU A 82 -0.55 -0.25 7.81
CA GLU A 82 -0.01 -0.81 6.55
C GLU A 82 0.45 -2.26 6.72
N LEU A 83 1.13 -2.57 7.83
CA LEU A 83 1.66 -3.90 8.09
C LEU A 83 0.55 -4.93 8.29
N ILE A 84 -0.47 -4.62 9.11
CA ILE A 84 -1.59 -5.56 9.34
C ILE A 84 -2.45 -5.75 8.07
N VAL A 85 -2.57 -4.72 7.23
CA VAL A 85 -3.20 -4.83 5.91
C VAL A 85 -2.37 -5.72 4.98
N ALA A 86 -1.05 -5.52 4.93
CA ALA A 86 -0.14 -6.34 4.14
C ALA A 86 -0.19 -7.81 4.56
N ARG A 87 -0.24 -8.09 5.86
CA ARG A 87 -0.44 -9.46 6.38
C ARG A 87 -1.73 -10.07 5.88
N LEU A 88 -2.85 -9.34 5.98
CA LEU A 88 -4.14 -9.81 5.47
C LEU A 88 -4.07 -10.11 3.97
N LEU A 89 -3.45 -9.25 3.16
CA LEU A 89 -3.26 -9.46 1.74
C LEU A 89 -2.45 -10.74 1.46
N SER A 90 -1.33 -10.93 2.17
CA SER A 90 -0.52 -12.14 2.05
C SER A 90 -1.30 -13.41 2.44
N GLU A 91 -2.05 -13.37 3.54
CA GLU A 91 -2.92 -14.48 3.96
C GLU A 91 -4.06 -14.75 2.96
N SER A 92 -4.51 -13.72 2.25
CA SER A 92 -5.51 -13.80 1.17
C SER A 92 -4.95 -14.33 -0.16
N GLY A 93 -3.63 -14.55 -0.27
CA GLY A 93 -2.98 -15.13 -1.45
C GLY A 93 -2.28 -14.13 -2.37
N ILE A 94 -2.12 -12.87 -1.95
CA ILE A 94 -1.35 -11.86 -2.67
C ILE A 94 0.14 -12.00 -2.38
N ASP A 95 0.96 -11.84 -3.41
CA ASP A 95 2.40 -11.57 -3.29
C ASP A 95 2.61 -10.12 -2.85
N VAL A 96 3.13 -9.91 -1.63
CA VAL A 96 3.37 -8.56 -1.08
C VAL A 96 4.88 -8.35 -0.93
N PRO A 97 5.57 -7.82 -1.95
CA PRO A 97 7.03 -7.70 -1.93
C PRO A 97 7.53 -6.46 -1.16
N TYR A 98 6.68 -5.47 -0.91
CA TYR A 98 7.05 -4.22 -0.25
C TYR A 98 5.93 -3.69 0.64
N VAL A 99 6.31 -3.26 1.85
CA VAL A 99 5.46 -2.59 2.83
C VAL A 99 6.17 -1.35 3.36
N GLY A 100 5.77 -0.17 2.89
CA GLY A 100 6.26 1.13 3.36
C GLY A 100 5.32 1.76 4.39
N THR A 101 5.86 2.38 5.43
CA THR A 101 5.05 3.22 6.33
C THR A 101 5.82 4.45 6.75
N ALA A 102 5.19 5.62 6.72
CA ALA A 102 5.75 6.86 7.26
C ALA A 102 5.85 6.84 8.80
N CYS A 103 5.18 5.89 9.45
CA CYS A 103 5.20 5.69 10.88
C CYS A 103 6.58 5.22 11.38
N PRO A 104 6.96 5.56 12.63
CA PRO A 104 8.17 5.01 13.24
C PRO A 104 8.04 3.51 13.47
N ARG A 105 9.19 2.81 13.47
CA ARG A 105 9.27 1.46 14.02
C ARG A 105 8.98 1.52 15.52
N THR A 106 8.10 0.65 16.00
CA THR A 106 7.76 0.52 17.41
C THR A 106 7.75 -0.96 17.78
N GLN A 107 7.97 -1.28 19.05
CA GLN A 107 7.90 -2.67 19.52
C GLN A 107 6.56 -3.35 19.19
N MET A 108 5.48 -2.57 19.09
CA MET A 108 4.15 -3.09 18.78
C MET A 108 3.97 -3.55 17.34
N ALA A 109 4.81 -3.05 16.43
CA ALA A 109 4.82 -3.40 15.01
C ALA A 109 5.81 -4.53 14.68
N GLU A 110 6.68 -4.89 15.63
CA GLU A 110 7.80 -5.79 15.39
C GLU A 110 7.34 -7.17 14.92
N GLN A 111 6.34 -7.73 15.60
CA GLN A 111 5.78 -9.02 15.23
C GLN A 111 5.22 -9.03 13.80
N ASP A 112 4.56 -7.94 13.38
CA ASP A 112 4.03 -7.85 12.03
C ASP A 112 5.15 -7.68 10.99
N ALA A 113 6.17 -6.89 11.31
CA ALA A 113 7.33 -6.68 10.46
C ALA A 113 8.12 -7.97 10.26
N GLU A 114 8.49 -8.67 11.34
CA GLU A 114 9.20 -9.95 11.30
C GLU A 114 8.42 -10.99 10.50
N TRP A 115 7.09 -11.05 10.68
CA TRP A 115 6.25 -11.97 9.93
C TRP A 115 6.32 -11.66 8.44
N LEU A 116 6.17 -10.40 8.04
CA LEU A 116 6.22 -9.97 6.63
C LEU A 116 7.59 -10.22 6.01
N GLU A 117 8.66 -9.87 6.72
CA GLU A 117 10.04 -10.12 6.30
C GLU A 117 10.29 -11.62 6.12
N SER A 118 9.75 -12.47 7.00
CA SER A 118 9.83 -13.94 6.86
C SER A 118 9.09 -14.48 5.64
N LYS A 119 8.14 -13.72 5.08
CA LYS A 119 7.46 -14.02 3.81
C LYS A 119 8.16 -13.41 2.59
N GLY A 120 9.28 -12.71 2.80
CA GLY A 120 10.08 -12.10 1.73
C GLY A 120 9.73 -10.64 1.42
N ALA A 121 8.86 -10.01 2.20
CA ALA A 121 8.53 -8.59 2.01
C ALA A 121 9.66 -7.68 2.51
N VAL A 122 9.97 -6.62 1.77
CA VAL A 122 10.79 -5.52 2.27
C VAL A 122 9.89 -4.60 3.12
N VAL A 123 10.17 -4.52 4.42
CA VAL A 123 9.44 -3.64 5.35
C VAL A 123 10.26 -2.38 5.60
N LYS A 124 9.71 -1.21 5.28
CA LYS A 124 10.37 0.08 5.47
C LYS A 124 9.55 1.01 6.37
N PHE A 125 10.08 1.27 7.55
CA PHE A 125 9.58 2.33 8.44
C PHE A 125 10.19 3.68 8.08
N ARG A 126 9.49 4.77 8.41
CA ARG A 126 9.85 6.13 7.97
C ARG A 126 10.08 6.21 6.46
N ALA A 127 9.29 5.45 5.69
CA ALA A 127 9.35 5.46 4.23
C ALA A 127 9.00 6.86 3.71
N SER A 128 9.80 7.35 2.76
CA SER A 128 9.51 8.54 1.97
C SER A 128 8.61 8.21 0.77
N LEU A 129 8.06 9.23 0.12
CA LEU A 129 7.32 9.03 -1.12
C LEU A 129 8.23 8.43 -2.21
N GLU A 130 9.48 8.87 -2.27
CA GLU A 130 10.48 8.41 -3.22
C GLU A 130 10.81 6.93 -3.03
N ASP A 131 10.86 6.47 -1.79
CA ASP A 131 11.03 5.05 -1.48
C ASP A 131 9.85 4.22 -2.00
N ASP A 132 8.63 4.68 -1.74
CA ASP A 132 7.41 3.99 -2.15
C ASP A 132 7.27 3.93 -3.68
N ILE A 133 7.56 5.05 -4.36
CA ILE A 133 7.59 5.10 -5.83
C ILE A 133 8.65 4.15 -6.38
N SER A 134 9.87 4.21 -5.84
CA SER A 134 10.98 3.38 -6.32
C SER A 134 10.70 1.89 -6.13
N ALA A 135 10.14 1.52 -4.98
CA ALA A 135 9.76 0.13 -4.70
C ALA A 135 8.65 -0.34 -5.65
N ALA A 136 7.58 0.43 -5.81
CA ALA A 136 6.49 0.06 -6.69
C ALA A 136 6.91 0.03 -8.17
N GLU A 137 7.86 0.86 -8.60
CA GLU A 137 8.42 0.78 -9.95
C GLU A 137 9.30 -0.46 -10.13
N ALA A 138 10.12 -0.80 -9.13
CA ALA A 138 11.01 -1.96 -9.19
C ALA A 138 10.26 -3.30 -9.15
N PHE A 139 9.18 -3.39 -8.36
CA PHE A 139 8.43 -4.64 -8.17
C PHE A 139 7.32 -4.86 -9.21
N GLU A 140 6.95 -3.81 -9.95
CA GLU A 140 5.89 -3.83 -10.96
C GLU A 140 4.61 -4.55 -10.49
N PRO A 141 3.94 -4.04 -9.45
CA PRO A 141 2.76 -4.70 -8.90
C PRO A 141 1.56 -4.60 -9.85
N ASP A 142 0.64 -5.55 -9.74
CA ASP A 142 -0.69 -5.48 -10.36
C ASP A 142 -1.54 -4.36 -9.75
N LEU A 143 -1.27 -4.01 -8.48
CA LEU A 143 -1.90 -2.89 -7.79
C LEU A 143 -0.92 -2.23 -6.80
N ALA A 144 -0.73 -0.92 -6.92
CA ALA A 144 -0.04 -0.13 -5.89
C ALA A 144 -1.06 0.46 -4.91
N ILE A 145 -1.02 0.06 -3.64
CA ILE A 145 -1.79 0.72 -2.57
C ILE A 145 -0.87 1.74 -1.89
N GLY A 146 -1.30 2.99 -1.82
CA GLY A 146 -0.47 4.01 -1.16
C GLY A 146 -1.13 5.35 -0.92
N THR A 147 -0.29 6.36 -0.69
CA THR A 147 -0.69 7.75 -0.49
C THR A 147 -1.20 8.39 -1.78
N THR A 148 -1.87 9.53 -1.70
CA THR A 148 -2.40 10.24 -2.88
C THR A 148 -1.31 10.49 -3.94
N PRO A 149 -0.10 10.99 -3.59
CA PRO A 149 0.94 11.20 -4.60
C PRO A 149 1.41 9.91 -5.29
N LEU A 150 1.56 8.79 -4.57
CA LEU A 150 1.89 7.49 -5.17
C LEU A 150 0.79 7.08 -6.17
N VAL A 151 -0.47 7.18 -5.76
CA VAL A 151 -1.61 6.80 -6.60
C VAL A 151 -1.65 7.63 -7.88
N GLN A 152 -1.43 8.94 -7.78
CA GLN A 152 -1.36 9.81 -8.96
C GLN A 152 -0.19 9.43 -9.87
N HIS A 153 0.98 9.16 -9.29
CA HIS A 153 2.18 8.76 -10.03
C HIS A 153 1.98 7.49 -10.88
N PHE A 154 1.21 6.53 -10.38
CA PHE A 154 0.90 5.30 -11.09
C PHE A 154 -0.26 5.44 -12.06
N LYS A 155 -1.34 6.14 -11.66
CA LYS A 155 -2.52 6.32 -12.52
C LYS A 155 -2.23 7.14 -13.77
N GLN A 156 -1.35 8.15 -13.71
CA GLN A 156 -0.93 8.89 -14.91
C GLN A 156 -0.17 8.01 -15.92
N LYS A 157 0.40 6.87 -15.47
CA LYS A 157 1.06 5.87 -16.31
C LYS A 157 0.10 4.75 -16.76
N GLY A 158 -1.19 4.88 -16.49
CA GLY A 158 -2.18 3.83 -16.78
C GLY A 158 -2.14 2.63 -15.82
N LYS A 159 -1.30 2.66 -14.78
CA LYS A 159 -1.15 1.56 -13.83
C LYS A 159 -2.23 1.61 -12.75
N SER A 160 -2.68 0.43 -12.31
CA SER A 160 -3.68 0.29 -11.25
C SER A 160 -3.10 0.71 -9.89
N ALA A 161 -3.77 1.67 -9.23
CA ALA A 161 -3.39 2.14 -7.91
C ALA A 161 -4.61 2.53 -7.04
N LEU A 162 -4.49 2.32 -5.73
CA LEU A 162 -5.55 2.51 -4.74
C LEU A 162 -5.07 3.40 -3.58
N TYR A 163 -5.88 4.37 -3.21
CA TYR A 163 -5.57 5.25 -2.07
C TYR A 163 -5.83 4.55 -0.73
N PHE A 164 -4.82 4.53 0.14
CA PHE A 164 -4.84 3.77 1.39
C PHE A 164 -5.94 4.25 2.36
N THR A 165 -5.98 5.53 2.74
CA THR A 165 -6.84 6.01 3.83
C THR A 165 -8.32 5.68 3.62
N ASN A 166 -8.91 6.21 2.54
CA ASN A 166 -10.37 6.15 2.37
C ASN A 166 -10.88 4.78 1.94
N LEU A 167 -10.06 3.99 1.25
CA LEU A 167 -10.49 2.73 0.66
C LEU A 167 -10.00 1.51 1.43
N VAL A 168 -8.93 1.64 2.21
CA VAL A 168 -8.35 0.57 3.03
C VAL A 168 -8.54 0.86 4.52
N SER A 169 -7.97 1.95 5.04
CA SER A 169 -7.95 2.23 6.49
C SER A 169 -9.35 2.40 7.10
N ALA A 170 -10.29 2.96 6.34
CA ALA A 170 -11.67 3.17 6.80
C ALA A 170 -12.53 1.89 6.82
N ARG A 171 -12.01 0.74 6.39
CA ARG A 171 -12.78 -0.51 6.29
C ARG A 171 -12.59 -1.40 7.53
N PRO A 172 -13.62 -2.16 7.94
CA PRO A 172 -13.44 -3.20 8.95
C PRO A 172 -12.42 -4.25 8.45
N LEU A 173 -11.36 -4.51 9.20
CA LEU A 173 -10.34 -5.53 8.87
C LEU A 173 -10.41 -6.77 9.76
N MET A 174 -11.01 -6.65 10.95
CA MET A 174 -10.99 -7.69 11.97
C MET A 174 -12.11 -8.73 11.75
N GLY A 175 -11.80 -9.98 12.08
CA GLY A 175 -12.75 -11.10 12.04
C GLY A 175 -13.20 -11.49 10.63
N GLN A 176 -14.22 -12.36 10.57
CA GLN A 176 -14.72 -12.94 9.31
C GLN A 176 -15.24 -11.88 8.34
N ALA A 177 -16.02 -10.91 8.82
CA ALA A 177 -16.61 -9.87 7.98
C ALA A 177 -15.54 -8.94 7.39
N GLY A 178 -14.51 -8.62 8.17
CA GLY A 178 -13.41 -7.77 7.70
C GLY A 178 -12.61 -8.43 6.58
N ALA A 179 -12.19 -9.69 6.76
CA ALA A 179 -11.44 -10.43 5.75
C ALA A 179 -12.21 -10.56 4.42
N GLY A 180 -13.48 -10.96 4.46
CA GLY A 180 -14.29 -11.14 3.25
C GLY A 180 -14.55 -9.84 2.50
N SER A 181 -14.97 -8.79 3.20
CA SER A 181 -15.29 -7.50 2.57
C SER A 181 -14.06 -6.81 1.97
N PHE A 182 -12.91 -6.91 2.66
CA PHE A 182 -11.65 -6.39 2.14
C PHE A 182 -11.21 -7.13 0.86
N ASN A 183 -11.26 -8.47 0.84
CA ASN A 183 -10.89 -9.23 -0.36
C ASN A 183 -11.81 -8.94 -1.56
N GLN A 184 -13.13 -8.79 -1.33
CA GLN A 184 -14.06 -8.41 -2.39
C GLN A 184 -13.69 -7.07 -3.03
N LEU A 185 -13.32 -6.07 -2.21
CA LEU A 185 -12.85 -4.77 -2.69
C LEU A 185 -11.58 -4.92 -3.55
N ILE A 186 -10.56 -5.60 -3.03
CA ILE A 186 -9.28 -5.75 -3.72
C ILE A 186 -9.47 -6.50 -5.05
N ASN A 187 -10.29 -7.54 -5.07
CA ASN A 187 -10.61 -8.27 -6.31
C ASN A 187 -11.32 -7.35 -7.33
N GLY A 188 -12.25 -6.50 -6.88
CA GLY A 188 -12.89 -5.51 -7.75
C GLY A 188 -11.91 -4.52 -8.36
N VAL A 189 -10.88 -4.11 -7.61
CA VAL A 189 -9.84 -3.18 -8.09
C VAL A 189 -8.88 -3.86 -9.07
N LEU A 190 -8.41 -5.06 -8.75
CA LEU A 190 -7.50 -5.83 -9.62
C LEU A 190 -8.12 -6.12 -10.99
N ASN A 191 -9.43 -6.35 -11.05
CA ASN A 191 -10.15 -6.64 -12.30
C ASN A 191 -10.57 -5.39 -13.10
N ASN A 192 -10.13 -4.19 -12.72
CA ASN A 192 -10.50 -2.94 -13.42
C ASN A 192 -9.42 -2.41 -14.38
N SER A 193 -8.31 -3.11 -14.58
CA SER A 193 -7.20 -2.65 -15.43
C SER A 193 -7.63 -2.31 -16.87
N ASP A 194 -8.49 -3.12 -17.50
CA ASP A 194 -8.99 -2.85 -18.87
C ASP A 194 -9.79 -1.54 -18.96
N LYS A 195 -10.58 -1.22 -17.93
CA LYS A 195 -11.32 0.04 -17.86
C LYS A 195 -10.38 1.22 -17.68
N MET A 196 -9.32 1.07 -16.89
CA MET A 196 -8.30 2.10 -16.71
C MET A 196 -7.56 2.35 -18.02
N GLN A 197 -7.20 1.30 -18.77
CA GLN A 197 -6.57 1.43 -20.08
C GLN A 197 -7.50 2.14 -21.07
N SER A 198 -8.78 1.78 -21.11
CA SER A 198 -9.77 2.45 -21.96
C SER A 198 -9.91 3.93 -21.60
N LEU A 199 -9.88 4.28 -20.32
CA LEU A 199 -9.91 5.67 -19.86
C LEU A 199 -8.65 6.44 -20.26
N GLN A 200 -7.47 5.82 -20.12
CA GLN A 200 -6.20 6.41 -20.53
C GLN A 200 -6.18 6.68 -22.03
N ASN A 201 -6.58 5.69 -22.84
CA ASN A 201 -6.63 5.82 -24.30
C ASN A 201 -7.63 6.92 -24.73
N PHE A 202 -8.74 7.07 -24.02
CA PHE A 202 -9.72 8.13 -24.30
C PHE A 202 -9.15 9.54 -24.11
N PHE A 203 -8.27 9.74 -23.12
CA PHE A 203 -7.64 11.03 -22.81
C PHE A 203 -6.24 11.20 -23.42
N GLU A 204 -5.80 10.28 -24.29
CA GLU A 204 -4.49 10.37 -24.92
C GLU A 204 -4.35 11.69 -25.71
N GLY A 205 -3.24 12.40 -25.49
CA GLY A 205 -2.97 13.69 -26.13
C GLY A 205 -3.72 14.89 -25.53
N VAL A 206 -4.54 14.72 -24.49
CA VAL A 206 -5.22 15.81 -23.78
C VAL A 206 -4.38 16.26 -22.58
N GLY A 207 -4.28 17.58 -22.35
CA GLY A 207 -3.66 18.13 -21.13
C GLY A 207 -2.15 17.94 -21.05
N SER A 208 -1.49 17.58 -22.15
CA SER A 208 -0.05 17.32 -22.23
C SER A 208 0.62 18.22 -23.26
N ASP A 209 1.86 18.61 -23.01
CA ASP A 209 2.63 19.52 -23.87
C ASP A 209 1.81 20.76 -24.34
N ASP A 210 1.60 20.90 -25.66
CA ASP A 210 0.91 22.02 -26.30
C ASP A 210 -0.60 21.99 -26.07
N THR A 211 -1.16 20.89 -25.56
CA THR A 211 -2.58 20.78 -25.17
C THR A 211 -2.79 20.96 -23.66
N SER A 212 -1.72 21.22 -22.89
CA SER A 212 -1.81 21.52 -21.46
C SER A 212 -2.50 22.86 -21.18
N GLY A 213 -3.09 23.02 -19.99
CA GLY A 213 -3.79 24.24 -19.58
C GLY A 213 -5.31 24.22 -19.80
N VAL A 214 -5.95 25.36 -19.56
CA VAL A 214 -7.40 25.55 -19.75
C VAL A 214 -7.61 26.33 -21.04
N TRP A 215 -8.37 25.75 -21.97
CA TRP A 215 -8.60 26.32 -23.29
C TRP A 215 -10.08 26.68 -23.48
N GLU A 216 -10.36 27.86 -24.04
CA GLU A 216 -11.73 28.24 -24.43
C GLU A 216 -12.15 27.61 -25.77
N LYS A 217 -11.18 27.19 -26.60
CA LYS A 217 -11.35 26.58 -27.93
C LYS A 217 -10.30 25.48 -28.14
N GLU A 218 -10.24 24.85 -29.31
CA GLU A 218 -9.19 23.86 -29.61
C GLU A 218 -7.78 24.45 -29.40
N PRO A 219 -6.86 23.74 -28.73
CA PRO A 219 -5.48 24.17 -28.56
C PRO A 219 -4.81 24.46 -29.91
N ASN A 220 -4.14 25.62 -30.01
CA ASN A 220 -3.40 25.99 -31.22
C ASN A 220 -2.03 25.32 -31.24
N VAL A 221 -2.01 24.03 -31.58
CA VAL A 221 -0.78 23.22 -31.62
C VAL A 221 0.12 23.70 -32.78
N ARG A 222 1.37 24.05 -32.47
CA ARG A 222 2.37 24.59 -33.43
C ARG A 222 3.60 23.65 -33.50
N PRO A 223 3.45 22.46 -34.13
CA PRO A 223 4.53 21.47 -34.18
C PRO A 223 5.76 21.97 -34.96
N ASP A 224 5.55 22.89 -35.91
CA ASP A 224 6.58 23.59 -36.66
C ASP A 224 7.47 24.45 -35.76
N PHE A 225 6.87 25.18 -34.82
CA PHE A 225 7.61 26.03 -33.88
C PHE A 225 8.48 25.20 -32.93
N ARG A 226 7.94 24.07 -32.44
CA ARG A 226 8.69 23.12 -31.60
C ARG A 226 9.90 22.55 -32.35
N ALA A 227 9.70 22.09 -33.59
CA ALA A 227 10.79 21.56 -34.42
C ALA A 227 11.88 22.61 -34.73
N GLN A 228 11.48 23.87 -34.98
CA GLN A 228 12.44 24.96 -35.19
C GLN A 228 13.24 25.28 -33.92
N ASN A 229 12.58 25.35 -32.77
CA ASN A 229 13.25 25.59 -31.49
C ASN A 229 14.22 24.45 -31.12
N GLN A 230 13.83 23.20 -31.35
CA GLN A 230 14.70 22.05 -31.10
C GLN A 230 15.96 22.08 -31.98
N LYS A 231 15.83 22.39 -33.28
CA LYS A 231 17.00 22.62 -34.17
C LYS A 231 17.90 23.74 -33.66
N LYS A 232 17.33 24.82 -33.11
CA LYS A 232 18.10 25.94 -32.54
C LYS A 232 18.87 25.50 -31.29
N LEU A 233 18.24 24.74 -30.39
CA LEU A 233 18.88 24.19 -29.18
C LEU A 233 20.00 23.21 -29.53
N GLU A 234 19.77 22.30 -30.48
CA GLU A 234 20.80 21.37 -30.95
C GLU A 234 22.01 22.10 -31.55
N LYS A 235 21.77 23.14 -32.34
CA LYS A 235 22.85 23.97 -32.91
C LYS A 235 23.64 24.69 -31.81
N ALA A 236 22.96 25.24 -30.81
CA ALA A 236 23.61 25.87 -29.67
C ALA A 236 24.43 24.87 -28.83
N ALA A 237 23.90 23.67 -28.56
CA ALA A 237 24.61 22.62 -27.85
C ALA A 237 25.86 22.13 -28.60
N ARG A 238 25.78 22.00 -29.93
CA ARG A 238 26.95 21.69 -30.78
C ARG A 238 28.01 22.79 -30.71
N ALA A 239 27.59 24.06 -30.72
CA ALA A 239 28.50 25.19 -30.62
C ALA A 239 29.18 25.26 -29.23
N ALA A 240 28.44 25.02 -28.15
CA ALA A 240 28.99 24.96 -26.78
C ALA A 240 30.01 23.83 -26.64
N LYS A 241 29.70 22.61 -27.11
CA LYS A 241 30.66 21.50 -27.14
C LYS A 241 31.91 21.81 -27.95
N ALA A 242 31.77 22.52 -29.07
CA ALA A 242 32.91 22.93 -29.88
C ALA A 242 33.80 23.98 -29.17
N GLN A 243 33.22 24.82 -28.32
CA GLN A 243 33.96 25.80 -27.50
C GLN A 243 34.67 25.16 -26.29
N GLU A 244 34.15 24.06 -25.74
CA GLU A 244 34.82 23.28 -24.68
C GLU A 244 36.03 22.47 -25.18
N MET A 245 36.15 22.28 -26.51
CA MET A 245 37.26 21.57 -27.16
C MET A 245 38.41 22.49 -27.60
N ILE A 246 38.34 23.79 -27.27
CA ILE A 246 39.40 24.80 -27.46
C ILE A 246 39.98 25.15 -26.09
#